data_AF-A0A510IYM3-F1
#
_entry.id   AF-A0A510IYM3-F1
#
_cell.length_a   1.000
_cell.length_b   1.000
_cell.length_c   1.000
_cell.angle_alpha   90.00
_cell.angle_beta   90.00
_cell.angle_gamma   90.00
#
_symmetry.space_group_name_H-M   'P 1'
#
loop_
_entity.id
_entity.type
_entity.pdbx_description
1 polymer ?
#
loop_
_entity_poly.entity_id
_entity_poly.type
_entity_poly.pdbx_seq_one_letter_code
_entity_poly.pdbx_strand_id
1 'polypeptide(L)'
;MDFTGKALPLTANDIEIISGYLGCQIAALHAIIIVETIGEGFGSDNRPIILFEPHIFYSELTVPSERQRASREGLAYPKWGTKPYPTTQKQRYIYLEQAIEINETAALSSCSWGIGQVLGLNYKICGFDTVNDFVNAMMYSTGSQLYAMARFIAADHLQVYLRNLAWAEFARRYNGPAYASNHYDTKLKSAYDRLPAAEKITPKIPTQGELLSILKN
;
A
#
# COMPACT_ATOMS: atom_id res chain seq x y z
N MET A 1 -18.24 -7.30 -4.60
CA MET A 1 -16.90 -7.63 -5.10
C MET A 1 -16.32 -8.63 -4.12
N ASP A 2 -15.90 -9.83 -4.55
CA ASP A 2 -15.49 -10.91 -3.63
C ASP A 2 -14.01 -10.80 -3.20
N PHE A 3 -13.36 -9.69 -3.56
CA PHE A 3 -11.96 -9.34 -3.26
C PHE A 3 -10.91 -10.40 -3.60
N THR A 4 -11.26 -11.34 -4.46
CA THR A 4 -10.41 -12.47 -4.85
C THR A 4 -10.02 -12.29 -6.32
N GLY A 5 -8.72 -12.19 -6.57
CA GLY A 5 -8.15 -12.11 -7.92
C GLY A 5 -7.16 -13.24 -8.19
N LYS A 6 -6.22 -13.03 -9.12
CA LYS A 6 -5.20 -14.04 -9.43
C LYS A 6 -4.16 -14.23 -8.31
N ALA A 7 -3.94 -13.21 -7.49
CA ALA A 7 -2.95 -13.21 -6.41
C ALA A 7 -1.56 -13.72 -6.84
N LEU A 8 -1.08 -13.29 -8.01
CA LEU A 8 0.21 -13.75 -8.53
C LEU A 8 1.38 -13.27 -7.63
N PRO A 9 2.40 -14.11 -7.42
CA PRO A 9 3.52 -13.77 -6.55
C PRO A 9 4.38 -12.65 -7.14
N LEU A 10 5.17 -12.01 -6.28
CA LEU A 10 6.15 -11.02 -6.70
C LEU A 10 7.29 -11.71 -7.47
N THR A 11 7.69 -11.16 -8.62
CA THR A 11 8.82 -11.67 -9.40
C THR A 11 10.07 -10.82 -9.21
N ALA A 12 11.25 -11.41 -9.46
CA ALA A 12 12.52 -10.67 -9.47
C ALA A 12 12.52 -9.55 -10.52
N ASN A 13 11.84 -9.75 -11.66
CA ASN A 13 11.73 -8.75 -12.71
C ASN A 13 10.88 -7.54 -12.26
N ASP A 14 9.81 -7.75 -11.49
CA ASP A 14 9.02 -6.64 -10.92
C ASP A 14 9.89 -5.78 -10.01
N ILE A 15 10.69 -6.42 -9.15
CA ILE A 15 11.63 -5.74 -8.25
C ILE A 15 12.66 -4.93 -9.03
N GLU A 16 13.26 -5.51 -10.08
CA GLU A 16 14.27 -4.85 -10.89
C GLU A 16 13.68 -3.61 -11.61
N ILE A 17 12.51 -3.75 -12.24
CA ILE A 17 11.82 -2.65 -12.91
C ILE A 17 11.46 -1.55 -11.91
N ILE A 18 10.89 -1.89 -10.76
CA ILE A 18 10.48 -0.89 -9.76
C ILE A 18 11.70 -0.20 -9.14
N SER A 19 12.79 -0.93 -8.88
CA SER A 19 14.03 -0.34 -8.37
C SER A 19 14.62 0.65 -9.37
N GLY A 20 14.64 0.29 -10.66
CA GLY A 20 15.04 1.18 -11.75
C GLY A 20 14.15 2.41 -11.88
N TYR A 21 12.83 2.24 -11.74
CA TYR A 21 11.86 3.35 -11.75
C TYR A 21 12.08 4.34 -10.60
N LEU A 22 12.28 3.82 -9.38
CA LEU A 22 12.60 4.64 -8.22
C LEU A 22 14.04 5.19 -8.27
N GLY A 23 14.90 4.61 -9.10
CA GLY A 23 16.33 4.92 -9.18
C GLY A 23 17.10 4.52 -7.93
N CYS A 24 16.56 3.61 -7.12
CA CYS A 24 17.21 3.12 -5.91
C CYS A 24 17.84 1.75 -6.13
N GLN A 25 18.64 1.31 -5.16
CA GLN A 25 19.20 -0.04 -5.21
C GLN A 25 18.10 -1.08 -5.00
N ILE A 26 18.26 -2.27 -5.60
CA ILE A 26 17.37 -3.43 -5.35
C ILE A 26 17.29 -3.71 -3.85
N ALA A 27 18.44 -3.71 -3.16
CA ALA A 27 18.50 -3.93 -1.73
C ALA A 27 17.70 -2.87 -0.93
N ALA A 28 17.62 -1.63 -1.40
CA ALA A 28 16.83 -0.60 -0.72
C ALA A 28 15.33 -0.87 -0.84
N LEU A 29 14.86 -1.30 -2.01
CA LEU A 29 13.46 -1.69 -2.22
C LEU A 29 13.10 -2.94 -1.42
N HIS A 30 13.96 -3.96 -1.43
CA HIS A 30 13.79 -5.17 -0.62
C HIS A 30 13.72 -4.87 0.88
N ALA A 31 14.54 -3.93 1.38
CA ALA A 31 14.49 -3.54 2.78
C ALA A 31 13.11 -2.99 3.18
N ILE A 32 12.47 -2.18 2.31
CA ILE A 32 11.10 -1.69 2.53
C ILE A 32 10.12 -2.85 2.53
N ILE A 33 10.18 -3.74 1.53
CA ILE A 33 9.28 -4.89 1.43
C ILE A 33 9.38 -5.74 2.71
N ILE A 34 10.58 -6.03 3.20
CA ILE A 34 10.80 -6.82 4.43
C ILE A 34 10.23 -6.16 5.68
N VAL A 35 10.24 -4.82 5.76
CA VAL A 35 9.81 -4.08 6.97
C VAL A 35 8.33 -3.73 6.94
N GLU A 36 7.81 -3.34 5.77
CA GLU A 36 6.42 -2.92 5.58
C GLU A 36 5.47 -4.11 5.44
N THR A 37 5.98 -5.24 4.98
CA THR A 37 5.20 -6.47 4.92
C THR A 37 5.62 -7.34 6.09
N ILE A 38 4.64 -7.90 6.80
CA ILE A 38 4.87 -9.12 7.60
C ILE A 38 5.16 -10.34 6.69
N GLY A 39 5.64 -10.11 5.45
CA GLY A 39 6.00 -11.09 4.43
C GLY A 39 4.99 -11.25 3.28
N GLU A 40 3.74 -10.78 3.42
CA GLU A 40 2.66 -11.20 2.53
C GLU A 40 1.76 -10.04 2.07
N GLY A 41 1.53 -9.95 0.75
CA GLY A 41 0.57 -9.03 0.13
C GLY A 41 -0.85 -9.55 0.07
N PHE A 42 -1.01 -10.86 0.27
CA PHE A 42 -2.28 -11.59 0.23
C PHE A 42 -2.40 -12.44 1.48
N GLY A 43 -3.61 -12.57 2.02
CA GLY A 43 -3.91 -13.54 3.05
C GLY A 43 -4.01 -14.97 2.50
N SER A 44 -4.19 -15.94 3.40
CA SER A 44 -4.36 -17.35 3.06
C SER A 44 -5.56 -17.66 2.17
N ASP A 45 -6.49 -16.71 2.02
CA ASP A 45 -7.67 -16.78 1.17
C ASP A 45 -7.50 -16.04 -0.17
N ASN A 46 -6.26 -15.72 -0.56
CA ASN A 46 -5.90 -14.99 -1.79
C ASN A 46 -6.50 -13.60 -1.92
N ARG A 47 -7.02 -13.03 -0.84
CA ARG A 47 -7.46 -11.64 -0.80
C ARG A 47 -6.30 -10.73 -0.36
N PRO A 48 -6.16 -9.51 -0.90
CA PRO A 48 -5.13 -8.58 -0.44
C PRO A 48 -5.18 -8.37 1.08
N ILE A 49 -4.03 -8.16 1.72
CA ILE A 49 -4.03 -7.71 3.11
C ILE A 49 -4.60 -6.29 3.16
N ILE A 50 -5.65 -6.06 3.94
CA ILE A 50 -6.29 -4.76 4.04
C ILE A 50 -6.24 -4.14 5.43
N LEU A 51 -6.38 -2.82 5.46
CA LEU A 51 -6.73 -2.04 6.64
C LEU A 51 -7.73 -0.94 6.23
N PHE A 52 -8.97 -1.07 6.68
CA PHE A 52 -10.00 -0.06 6.48
C PHE A 52 -9.86 1.06 7.52
N GLU A 53 -9.98 2.31 7.09
CA GLU A 53 -9.78 3.51 7.89
C GLU A 53 -11.09 4.28 8.13
N PRO A 54 -11.82 4.03 9.24
CA PRO A 54 -13.14 4.63 9.48
C PRO A 54 -13.15 6.16 9.53
N HIS A 55 -12.00 6.77 9.87
CA HIS A 55 -11.85 8.21 9.94
C HIS A 55 -11.62 8.87 8.58
N ILE A 56 -10.98 8.16 7.65
CA ILE A 56 -10.93 8.54 6.25
C ILE A 56 -12.32 8.35 5.64
N PHE A 57 -12.99 7.22 5.92
CA PHE A 57 -14.35 7.00 5.42
C PHE A 57 -15.33 8.07 5.87
N TYR A 58 -15.26 8.51 7.14
CA TYR A 58 -16.04 9.65 7.62
C TYR A 58 -15.82 10.92 6.78
N SER A 59 -14.58 11.18 6.40
CA SER A 59 -14.17 12.37 5.65
C SER A 59 -14.60 12.29 4.18
N GLU A 60 -14.49 11.12 3.56
CA GLU A 60 -14.85 10.85 2.16
C GLU A 60 -16.37 10.83 1.92
N LEU A 61 -17.17 10.53 2.94
CA LEU A 61 -18.64 10.61 2.85
C LEU A 61 -19.10 12.07 2.82
N THR A 62 -19.24 12.65 1.64
CA THR A 62 -19.68 14.04 1.44
C THR A 62 -21.19 14.24 1.57
N VAL A 63 -21.97 13.17 1.41
CA VAL A 63 -23.44 13.20 1.58
C VAL A 63 -23.77 13.05 3.07
N PRO A 64 -24.47 14.01 3.71
CA PRO A 64 -24.73 13.98 5.15
C PRO A 64 -25.49 12.75 5.64
N SER A 65 -26.46 12.24 4.86
CA SER A 65 -27.24 11.06 5.23
C SER A 65 -26.40 9.78 5.24
N GLU A 66 -25.47 9.61 4.29
CA GLU A 66 -24.53 8.49 4.25
C GLU A 66 -23.58 8.54 5.45
N ARG A 67 -23.00 9.71 5.73
CA ARG A 67 -22.11 9.92 6.87
C ARG A 67 -22.81 9.64 8.21
N GLN A 68 -24.06 10.09 8.36
CA GLN A 68 -24.88 9.81 9.54
C GLN A 68 -25.20 8.32 9.67
N ARG A 69 -25.55 7.64 8.56
CA ARG A 69 -25.76 6.19 8.53
C ARG A 69 -24.50 5.45 8.99
N ALA A 70 -23.35 5.73 8.36
CA ALA A 70 -22.07 5.12 8.69
C ALA A 70 -21.67 5.35 10.15
N SER A 71 -21.90 6.56 10.68
CA SER A 71 -21.61 6.87 12.09
C SER A 71 -22.50 6.08 13.05
N ARG A 72 -23.81 5.95 12.77
CA ARG A 72 -24.76 5.17 13.59
C ARG A 72 -24.44 3.68 13.57
N GLU A 73 -24.06 3.14 12.41
CA GLU A 73 -23.63 1.75 12.25
C GLU A 73 -22.22 1.51 12.82
N GLY A 74 -21.57 2.56 13.32
CA GLY A 74 -20.24 2.48 13.91
C GLY A 74 -19.11 2.29 12.89
N LEU A 75 -19.41 2.48 11.60
CA LEU A 75 -18.51 2.27 10.48
C LEU A 75 -17.61 3.48 10.17
N ALA A 76 -17.99 4.67 10.64
CA ALA A 76 -17.24 5.92 10.43
C ALA A 76 -17.18 6.76 11.71
N TYR A 77 -16.06 7.44 11.95
CA TYR A 77 -15.92 8.38 13.07
C TYR A 77 -14.83 9.42 12.79
N PRO A 78 -14.98 10.69 13.22
CA PRO A 78 -14.08 11.76 12.77
C PRO A 78 -12.64 11.68 13.31
N LYS A 79 -12.43 11.01 14.45
CA LYS A 79 -11.13 10.98 15.14
C LYS A 79 -10.48 9.61 15.00
N TRP A 80 -9.25 9.57 14.49
CA TRP A 80 -8.44 8.34 14.48
C TRP A 80 -8.31 7.75 15.90
N GLY A 81 -8.33 6.41 15.98
CA GLY A 81 -8.21 5.69 17.26
C GLY A 81 -9.45 5.75 18.16
N THR A 82 -10.61 6.18 17.65
CA THR A 82 -11.87 6.14 18.42
C THR A 82 -12.27 4.72 18.83
N LYS A 83 -11.95 3.73 17.98
CA LYS A 83 -12.14 2.30 18.26
C LYS A 83 -10.91 1.51 17.81
N PRO A 84 -10.59 0.39 18.45
CA PRO A 84 -9.56 -0.51 17.95
C PRO A 84 -9.98 -1.09 16.59
N TYR A 85 -9.01 -1.33 15.71
CA TYR A 85 -9.25 -2.04 14.45
C TYR A 85 -9.58 -3.51 14.69
N PRO A 86 -10.32 -4.15 13.79
CA PRO A 86 -10.45 -5.60 13.80
C PRO A 86 -9.09 -6.30 13.71
N THR A 87 -8.93 -7.36 14.49
CA THR A 87 -7.65 -8.06 14.64
C THR A 87 -7.36 -9.06 13.53
N THR A 88 -8.39 -9.52 12.81
CA THR A 88 -8.24 -10.52 11.73
C THR A 88 -8.62 -9.95 10.37
N GLN A 89 -7.98 -10.43 9.30
CA GLN A 89 -8.31 -10.05 7.91
C GLN A 89 -9.78 -10.35 7.59
N LYS A 90 -10.30 -11.49 8.03
CA LYS A 90 -11.72 -11.84 7.85
C LYS A 90 -12.65 -10.75 8.41
N GLN A 91 -12.41 -10.26 9.62
CA GLN A 91 -13.22 -9.20 10.21
C GLN A 91 -13.02 -7.84 9.52
N ARG A 92 -11.80 -7.54 9.03
CA ARG A 92 -11.54 -6.32 8.25
C ARG A 92 -12.31 -6.31 6.94
N TYR A 93 -12.41 -7.44 6.26
CA TYR A 93 -13.22 -7.57 5.05
C TYR A 93 -14.71 -7.41 5.32
N ILE A 94 -15.25 -8.04 6.37
CA ILE A 94 -16.65 -7.84 6.78
C ILE A 94 -16.92 -6.34 7.05
N TYR A 95 -15.97 -5.65 7.71
CA TYR A 95 -16.09 -4.21 7.96
C TYR A 95 -16.12 -3.43 6.63
N LEU A 96 -15.18 -3.68 5.72
CA LEU A 96 -15.14 -3.02 4.42
C LEU A 96 -16.42 -3.27 3.60
N GLU A 97 -16.91 -4.51 3.59
CA GLU A 97 -18.14 -4.91 2.90
C GLU A 97 -19.35 -4.12 3.42
N GLN A 98 -19.49 -3.95 4.74
CA GLN A 98 -20.54 -3.11 5.33
C GLN A 98 -20.42 -1.63 4.93
N ALA A 99 -19.20 -1.11 4.82
CA ALA A 99 -18.98 0.27 4.36
C ALA A 99 -19.34 0.45 2.87
N ILE A 100 -19.09 -0.57 2.04
CA ILE A 100 -19.44 -0.57 0.61
C ILE A 100 -20.94 -0.48 0.38
N GLU A 101 -21.76 -1.09 1.26
CA GLU A 101 -23.23 -0.96 1.22
C GLU A 101 -23.73 0.47 1.45
N ILE A 102 -22.88 1.36 1.96
CA ILE A 102 -23.18 2.78 2.13
C ILE A 102 -22.67 3.56 0.93
N ASN A 103 -21.39 3.42 0.60
CA ASN A 103 -20.76 4.13 -0.51
C ASN A 103 -19.49 3.39 -0.94
N GLU A 104 -19.57 2.66 -2.07
CA GLU A 104 -18.47 1.82 -2.56
C GLU A 104 -17.19 2.63 -2.80
N THR A 105 -17.26 3.72 -3.57
CA THR A 105 -16.07 4.51 -3.94
C THR A 105 -15.38 5.08 -2.70
N ALA A 106 -16.13 5.64 -1.76
CA ALA A 106 -15.58 6.16 -0.51
C ALA A 106 -14.98 5.04 0.35
N ALA A 107 -15.65 3.88 0.44
CA ALA A 107 -15.17 2.75 1.23
C ALA A 107 -13.85 2.17 0.68
N LEU A 108 -13.78 1.93 -0.63
CA LEU A 108 -12.56 1.43 -1.28
C LEU A 108 -11.41 2.46 -1.19
N SER A 109 -11.73 3.75 -1.30
CA SER A 109 -10.74 4.83 -1.15
C SER A 109 -10.21 4.93 0.27
N SER A 110 -11.04 4.60 1.26
CA SER A 110 -10.70 4.64 2.69
C SER A 110 -10.03 3.36 3.19
N CYS A 111 -9.54 2.50 2.30
CA CYS A 111 -8.90 1.25 2.64
C CYS A 111 -7.47 1.23 2.13
N SER A 112 -6.53 0.76 2.95
CA SER A 112 -5.16 0.43 2.56
C SER A 112 -5.10 -1.01 2.04
N TRP A 113 -4.29 -1.24 1.01
CA TRP A 113 -4.29 -2.50 0.25
C TRP A 113 -2.89 -3.08 0.06
N GLY A 114 -2.78 -4.40 0.26
CA GLY A 114 -1.63 -5.22 -0.13
C GLY A 114 -0.32 -4.83 0.54
N ILE A 115 0.79 -5.19 -0.11
CA ILE A 115 2.12 -4.73 0.30
C ILE A 115 2.23 -3.21 0.18
N GLY A 116 2.94 -2.59 1.14
CA GLY A 116 3.06 -1.13 1.22
C GLY A 116 1.80 -0.41 1.70
N GLN A 117 0.68 -1.12 1.91
CA GLN A 117 -0.54 -0.58 2.53
C GLN A 117 -0.97 0.78 1.94
N VAL A 118 -0.87 0.93 0.61
CA VAL A 118 -1.23 2.18 -0.07
C VAL A 118 -2.74 2.40 0.08
N LEU A 119 -3.11 3.56 0.63
CA LEU A 119 -4.50 3.95 0.80
C LEU A 119 -5.16 4.18 -0.57
N GLY A 120 -6.34 3.59 -0.79
CA GLY A 120 -7.07 3.61 -2.05
C GLY A 120 -7.38 5.01 -2.56
N LEU A 121 -7.50 6.00 -1.67
CA LEU A 121 -7.65 7.43 -1.98
C LEU A 121 -6.56 7.95 -2.93
N ASN A 122 -5.40 7.30 -2.94
CA ASN A 122 -4.27 7.65 -3.79
C ASN A 122 -4.33 7.03 -5.20
N TYR A 123 -5.43 6.38 -5.60
CA TYR A 123 -5.52 5.67 -6.89
C TYR A 123 -5.06 6.51 -8.09
N LYS A 124 -5.44 7.81 -8.14
CA LYS A 124 -5.06 8.71 -9.23
C LYS A 124 -3.55 8.95 -9.30
N ILE A 125 -2.91 9.23 -8.17
CA ILE A 125 -1.45 9.46 -8.15
C ILE A 125 -0.69 8.16 -8.41
N CYS A 126 -1.29 7.02 -8.04
CA CYS A 126 -0.81 5.69 -8.40
C CYS A 126 -0.98 5.37 -9.90
N GLY A 127 -1.66 6.23 -10.67
CA GLY A 127 -1.82 6.08 -12.12
C GLY A 127 -3.02 5.23 -12.54
N PHE A 128 -4.04 5.12 -11.69
CA PHE A 128 -5.30 4.45 -11.99
C PHE A 128 -6.41 5.47 -12.23
N ASP A 129 -7.33 5.16 -13.14
CA ASP A 129 -8.43 6.06 -13.52
C ASP A 129 -9.55 6.06 -12.47
N THR A 130 -9.79 4.91 -11.84
CA THR A 130 -10.78 4.74 -10.77
C THR A 130 -10.19 3.97 -9.58
N VAL A 131 -10.84 4.08 -8.41
CA VAL A 131 -10.48 3.26 -7.24
C VAL A 131 -10.74 1.76 -7.51
N ASN A 132 -11.74 1.43 -8.32
CA ASN A 132 -12.00 0.05 -8.72
C ASN A 132 -10.85 -0.52 -9.56
N ASP A 133 -10.28 0.26 -10.50
CA ASP A 133 -9.09 -0.17 -11.27
C ASP A 133 -7.89 -0.41 -10.36
N PHE A 134 -7.69 0.48 -9.37
CA PHE A 134 -6.67 0.31 -8.35
C PHE A 134 -6.88 -0.98 -7.55
N VAL A 135 -8.08 -1.21 -7.02
CA VAL A 135 -8.39 -2.42 -6.23
C VAL A 135 -8.25 -3.69 -7.07
N ASN A 136 -8.69 -3.66 -8.34
CA ASN A 136 -8.49 -4.76 -9.28
C ASN A 136 -7.01 -5.09 -9.47
N ALA A 137 -6.15 -4.06 -9.57
CA ALA A 137 -4.70 -4.26 -9.62
C ALA A 137 -4.15 -4.84 -8.30
N MET A 138 -4.66 -4.38 -7.14
CA MET A 138 -4.22 -4.91 -5.83
C MET A 138 -4.58 -6.40 -5.67
N MET A 139 -5.69 -6.84 -6.26
CA MET A 139 -6.10 -8.26 -6.29
C MET A 139 -5.35 -9.11 -7.33
N TYR A 140 -4.67 -8.46 -8.29
CA TYR A 140 -4.05 -9.14 -9.41
C TYR A 140 -2.74 -9.84 -9.03
N SER A 141 -1.78 -9.09 -8.49
CA SER A 141 -0.45 -9.60 -8.16
C SER A 141 0.24 -8.75 -7.10
N THR A 142 1.22 -9.35 -6.41
CA THR A 142 2.09 -8.60 -5.49
C THR A 142 2.94 -7.59 -6.27
N GLY A 143 3.28 -7.87 -7.54
CA GLY A 143 3.90 -6.91 -8.45
C GLY A 143 3.04 -5.66 -8.66
N SER A 144 1.74 -5.80 -8.90
CA SER A 144 0.81 -4.67 -9.03
C SER A 144 0.70 -3.85 -7.74
N GLN A 145 0.71 -4.51 -6.58
CA GLN A 145 0.76 -3.83 -5.28
C GLN A 145 2.07 -3.03 -5.14
N LEU A 146 3.21 -3.63 -5.52
CA LEU A 146 4.52 -2.95 -5.52
C LEU A 146 4.55 -1.75 -6.49
N TYR A 147 3.92 -1.89 -7.66
CA TYR A 147 3.75 -0.80 -8.62
C TYR A 147 3.03 0.39 -7.98
N ALA A 148 1.89 0.16 -7.31
CA ALA A 148 1.16 1.24 -6.64
C ALA A 148 2.01 1.90 -5.54
N MET A 149 2.72 1.10 -4.73
CA MET A 149 3.65 1.61 -3.72
C MET A 149 4.72 2.51 -4.35
N ALA A 150 5.34 2.09 -5.44
CA ALA A 150 6.38 2.85 -6.11
C ALA A 150 5.86 4.15 -6.71
N ARG A 151 4.66 4.13 -7.31
CA ARG A 151 4.01 5.33 -7.84
C ARG A 151 3.71 6.34 -6.73
N PHE A 152 3.20 5.87 -5.60
CA PHE A 152 2.97 6.70 -4.42
C PHE A 152 4.28 7.31 -3.90
N ILE A 153 5.33 6.49 -3.71
CA ILE A 153 6.68 6.94 -3.31
C ILE A 153 7.21 8.03 -4.25
N ALA A 154 7.06 7.83 -5.57
CA ALA A 154 7.53 8.78 -6.56
C ALA A 154 6.75 10.10 -6.55
N ALA A 155 5.42 10.02 -6.37
CA ALA A 155 4.53 11.17 -6.33
C ALA A 155 4.76 12.06 -5.10
N ASP A 156 5.10 11.46 -3.95
CA ASP A 156 5.42 12.18 -2.71
C ASP A 156 6.93 12.48 -2.57
N HIS A 157 7.69 12.31 -3.67
CA HIS A 157 9.13 12.58 -3.74
C HIS A 157 9.98 11.82 -2.71
N LEU A 158 9.52 10.65 -2.25
CA LEU A 158 10.19 9.86 -1.21
C LEU A 158 11.35 9.01 -1.74
N GLN A 159 11.40 8.76 -3.04
CA GLN A 159 12.47 8.02 -3.71
C GLN A 159 13.86 8.64 -3.48
N VAL A 160 13.94 9.96 -3.25
CA VAL A 160 15.21 10.62 -2.93
C VAL A 160 15.83 10.09 -1.64
N TYR A 161 15.02 9.73 -0.65
CA TYR A 161 15.52 9.18 0.61
C TYR A 161 15.99 7.74 0.42
N LEU A 162 15.33 6.97 -0.44
CA LEU A 162 15.77 5.62 -0.80
C LEU A 162 17.08 5.63 -1.57
N ARG A 163 17.26 6.58 -2.51
CA ARG A 163 18.52 6.77 -3.25
C ARG A 163 19.69 7.08 -2.35
N ASN A 164 19.46 7.86 -1.30
CA ASN A 164 20.48 8.29 -0.34
C ASN A 164 20.56 7.38 0.90
N LEU A 165 19.79 6.28 0.95
CA LEU A 165 19.68 5.39 2.12
C LEU A 165 19.35 6.14 3.42
N ALA A 166 18.59 7.23 3.31
CA ALA A 166 18.18 8.10 4.41
C ALA A 166 16.95 7.52 5.14
N TRP A 167 17.13 6.39 5.81
CA TRP A 167 16.05 5.57 6.39
C TRP A 167 15.13 6.32 7.34
N ALA A 168 15.68 7.19 8.19
CA ALA A 168 14.87 8.00 9.11
C ALA A 168 13.97 9.00 8.37
N GLU A 169 14.49 9.66 7.33
CA GLU A 169 13.71 10.63 6.56
C GLU A 169 12.65 9.96 5.68
N PHE A 170 12.95 8.75 5.17
CA PHE A 170 11.97 7.92 4.49
C PHE A 170 10.86 7.48 5.45
N ALA A 171 11.21 6.81 6.55
CA ALA A 171 10.27 6.26 7.52
C ALA A 171 9.37 7.34 8.15
N ARG A 172 9.92 8.52 8.44
CA ARG A 172 9.14 9.65 8.99
C ARG A 172 8.01 10.09 8.05
N ARG A 173 8.26 10.10 6.74
CA ARG A 173 7.27 10.53 5.74
C ARG A 173 6.32 9.40 5.36
N TYR A 174 6.84 8.19 5.25
CA TYR A 174 6.05 7.03 4.84
C TYR A 174 5.17 6.48 5.98
N ASN A 175 5.74 6.27 7.18
CA ASN A 175 5.04 5.70 8.34
C ASN A 175 4.49 6.78 9.31
N GLY A 176 4.85 8.04 9.10
CA GLY A 176 4.38 9.17 9.91
C GLY A 176 5.21 9.45 11.18
N PRO A 177 4.75 10.37 12.04
CA PRO A 177 5.55 10.92 13.14
C PRO A 177 5.93 9.88 14.22
N ALA A 178 5.18 8.78 14.32
CA ALA A 178 5.47 7.70 15.26
C ALA A 178 6.56 6.72 14.77
N TYR A 179 7.19 6.96 13.62
CA TYR A 179 8.11 6.01 13.00
C TYR A 179 9.26 5.56 13.93
N ALA A 180 9.84 6.50 14.68
CA ALA A 180 10.99 6.26 15.55
C ALA A 180 10.63 5.38 16.75
N SER A 181 9.46 5.62 17.36
CA SER A 181 8.94 4.79 18.47
C SER A 181 8.65 3.36 18.02
N ASN A 182 8.33 3.16 16.73
CA ASN A 182 8.10 1.86 16.12
C ASN A 182 9.37 1.26 15.47
N HIS A 183 10.52 1.95 15.61
CA HIS A 183 11.83 1.54 15.11
C HIS A 183 11.87 1.27 13.60
N TYR A 184 11.05 1.96 12.80
CA TYR A 184 11.00 1.75 11.35
C TYR A 184 12.35 2.03 10.68
N ASP A 185 13.00 3.11 11.06
CA ASP A 185 14.29 3.54 10.54
C ASP A 185 15.40 2.51 10.79
N THR A 186 15.51 2.00 12.02
CA THR A 186 16.53 0.99 12.36
C THR A 186 16.19 -0.37 11.74
N LYS A 187 14.92 -0.75 11.67
CA LYS A 187 14.48 -1.97 10.97
C LYS A 187 14.83 -1.92 9.48
N LEU A 188 14.56 -0.79 8.80
CA LEU A 188 14.90 -0.59 7.39
C LEU A 188 16.40 -0.69 7.18
N LYS A 189 17.18 0.01 8.00
CA LYS A 189 18.65 -0.05 7.93
C LYS A 189 19.16 -1.48 8.13
N SER A 190 18.71 -2.17 9.18
CA SER A 190 19.13 -3.54 9.47
C SER A 190 18.66 -4.55 8.43
N ALA A 191 17.51 -4.34 7.78
CA ALA A 191 17.09 -5.15 6.64
C ALA A 191 18.04 -4.93 5.45
N TYR A 192 18.32 -3.68 5.08
CA TYR A 192 19.24 -3.33 4.00
C TYR A 192 20.67 -3.87 4.21
N ASP A 193 21.20 -3.74 5.43
CA ASP A 193 22.58 -4.16 5.74
C ASP A 193 22.77 -5.68 5.57
N ARG A 194 21.72 -6.48 5.82
CA ARG A 194 21.72 -7.94 5.66
C ARG A 194 21.61 -8.41 4.21
N LEU A 195 21.25 -7.53 3.28
CA LEU A 195 21.07 -7.91 1.88
C LEU A 195 22.41 -8.05 1.15
N PRO A 196 22.51 -8.97 0.17
CA PRO A 196 23.75 -9.24 -0.56
C PRO A 196 24.30 -8.01 -1.27
N ALA A 197 25.63 -7.92 -1.39
CA ALA A 197 26.28 -6.87 -2.18
C ALA A 197 25.82 -6.85 -3.65
N ALA A 198 25.46 -8.00 -4.21
CA ALA A 198 24.92 -8.14 -5.56
C ALA A 198 23.58 -7.39 -5.77
N GLU A 199 22.81 -7.17 -4.70
CA GLU A 199 21.55 -6.40 -4.74
C GLU A 199 21.76 -4.91 -4.47
N LYS A 200 22.96 -4.50 -4.07
CA LYS A 200 23.30 -3.08 -3.83
C LYS A 200 23.68 -2.37 -5.13
N ILE A 201 22.94 -2.67 -6.19
CA ILE A 201 23.04 -2.10 -7.53
C ILE A 201 21.75 -1.37 -7.86
N THR A 202 21.85 -0.27 -8.60
CA THR A 202 20.70 0.46 -9.14
C THR A 202 20.47 -0.01 -10.58
N PRO A 203 19.32 -0.66 -10.88
CA PRO A 203 19.01 -1.07 -12.24
C PRO A 203 18.84 0.12 -13.19
N LYS A 204 18.84 -0.16 -14.50
CA LYS A 204 18.53 0.83 -15.53
C LYS A 204 17.11 1.38 -15.33
N ILE A 205 16.89 2.63 -15.73
CA ILE A 205 15.54 3.21 -15.75
C ILE A 205 14.70 2.43 -16.76
N PRO A 206 13.53 1.87 -16.36
CA PRO A 206 12.67 1.15 -17.27
C PRO A 206 11.95 2.13 -18.21
N THR A 207 11.59 1.62 -19.38
CA THR A 207 10.61 2.27 -20.26
C THR A 207 9.22 2.27 -19.60
N GLN A 208 8.35 3.17 -20.05
CA GLN A 208 6.95 3.18 -19.61
C GLN A 208 6.23 1.85 -19.92
N GLY A 209 6.60 1.18 -21.02
CA GLY A 209 6.05 -0.12 -21.40
C GLY A 209 6.46 -1.24 -20.45
N GLU A 210 7.74 -1.31 -20.06
CA GLU A 210 8.23 -2.26 -19.05
C GLU A 210 7.52 -2.03 -17.71
N LEU A 211 7.39 -0.77 -17.27
CA LEU A 211 6.71 -0.43 -16.02
C LEU A 211 5.23 -0.84 -16.02
N LEU A 212 4.50 -0.60 -17.13
CA LEU A 212 3.09 -0.98 -17.26
C LEU A 212 2.89 -2.50 -17.46
N SER A 213 3.93 -3.24 -17.83
CA SER A 213 3.83 -4.70 -17.98
C SER A 213 3.55 -5.41 -16.65
N ILE A 214 3.99 -4.84 -15.52
CA ILE A 214 3.75 -5.35 -14.17
C ILE A 214 2.25 -5.54 -13.89
N LEU A 215 1.40 -4.68 -14.44
CA LEU A 215 -0.06 -4.74 -14.25
C LEU A 215 -0.76 -5.83 -15.08
N LYS A 216 0.00 -6.55 -15.92
CA LYS A 216 -0.53 -7.55 -16.89
C LYS A 216 0.11 -8.92 -16.75
N ASN A 217 1.23 -9.02 -16.02
CA ASN A 217 1.98 -10.25 -15.81
C ASN A 217 1.37 -11.07 -14.68
#